data_AF-A0A643G875-F1
#
_entry.id   AF-A0A643G875-F1
#
_cell.length_a   1.000
_cell.length_b   1.000
_cell.length_c   1.000
_cell.angle_alpha   90.00
_cell.angle_beta   90.00
_cell.angle_gamma   90.00
#
_symmetry.space_group_name_H-M   'P 1'
#
loop_
_entity.id
_entity.type
_entity.pdbx_description
1 polymer ?
#
loop_
_entity_poly.entity_id
_entity_poly.type
_entity_poly.pdbx_seq_one_letter_code
_entity_poly.pdbx_strand_id
1 'polypeptide(L)'
;MSALSKVLQDSPGNGLSFWCPGCRTSHTIQHGAGPGPRWAWNGDVERPTFTPSVLVRTGHHVQGYDGGGCWCDFNAELKAKGEEPCDFNCEVCHSFVSDGQIQYLGDCTHALAGQTVPLAEFPEGWGC
;
A
#
# COMPACT_ATOMS: atom_id res chain seq x y z
N MET A 1 14.20 3.60 6.26
CA MET A 1 13.37 4.47 5.40
C MET A 1 13.63 5.90 5.86
N SER A 2 13.72 6.87 4.95
CA SER A 2 13.86 8.28 5.32
C SER A 2 12.71 9.09 4.71
N ALA A 3 12.13 10.00 5.46
CA ALA A 3 11.08 10.87 4.95
C ALA A 3 11.61 11.78 3.83
N LEU A 4 10.93 11.77 2.69
CA LEU A 4 11.18 12.72 1.58
C LEU A 4 10.23 13.91 1.68
N SER A 5 8.99 13.65 2.11
CA SER A 5 7.94 14.62 2.43
C SER A 5 7.03 14.05 3.53
N LYS A 6 5.90 14.72 3.76
CA LYS A 6 4.87 14.19 4.67
C LYS A 6 4.10 12.99 4.10
N VAL A 7 4.07 12.84 2.78
CA VAL A 7 3.28 11.81 2.07
C VAL A 7 4.13 10.75 1.38
N LEU A 8 5.45 10.96 1.29
CA LEU A 8 6.38 10.09 0.59
C LEU A 8 7.65 9.81 1.41
N GLN A 9 8.05 8.55 1.45
CA GLN A 9 9.29 8.09 2.10
C GLN A 9 10.17 7.32 1.12
N ASP A 10 11.48 7.48 1.27
CA ASP A 10 12.48 6.65 0.62
C ASP A 10 12.58 5.29 1.32
N SER A 11 12.72 4.24 0.51
CA SER A 11 12.82 2.86 0.92
C SER A 11 13.99 2.18 0.19
N PRO A 12 14.69 1.21 0.82
CA PRO A 12 15.84 0.56 0.22
C PRO A 12 15.58 0.01 -1.19
N GLY A 13 16.58 0.12 -2.07
CA GLY A 13 16.53 -0.45 -3.42
C GLY A 13 15.87 0.43 -4.47
N ASN A 14 15.84 1.76 -4.27
CA ASN A 14 15.06 2.71 -5.05
C ASN A 14 13.55 2.47 -4.87
N GLY A 15 13.15 2.28 -3.62
CA GLY A 15 11.76 2.15 -3.24
C GLY A 15 11.17 3.49 -2.84
N LEU A 16 9.94 3.75 -3.23
CA LEU A 16 9.16 4.89 -2.75
C LEU A 16 7.92 4.36 -2.05
N SER A 17 7.76 4.74 -0.78
CA SER A 17 6.66 4.34 0.08
C SER A 17 5.69 5.50 0.28
N PHE A 18 4.39 5.22 0.19
CA PHE A 18 3.32 6.16 0.49
C PHE A 18 2.25 5.49 1.36
N TRP A 19 1.54 6.27 2.17
CA TRP A 19 0.44 5.75 3.00
C TRP A 19 -0.82 5.53 2.17
N CYS A 20 -1.44 4.36 2.30
CA CYS A 20 -2.70 4.02 1.66
C CYS A 20 -3.86 4.04 2.68
N PRO A 21 -4.77 5.04 2.63
CA PRO A 21 -5.94 5.08 3.51
C PRO A 21 -6.87 3.88 3.40
N GLY A 22 -6.99 3.29 2.20
CA GLY A 22 -7.82 2.11 1.95
C GLY A 22 -7.35 0.87 2.70
N CYS A 23 -6.05 0.56 2.59
CA CYS A 23 -5.44 -0.59 3.26
C CYS A 23 -4.97 -0.29 4.69
N ARG A 24 -4.94 0.99 5.09
CA ARG A 24 -4.37 1.47 6.37
C ARG A 24 -2.96 0.91 6.59
N THR A 25 -2.16 0.92 5.53
CA THR A 25 -0.76 0.48 5.52
C THR A 25 0.02 1.25 4.46
N SER A 26 1.35 1.17 4.46
CA SER A 26 2.14 1.73 3.38
C SER A 26 2.20 0.81 2.17
N HIS A 27 2.17 1.41 1.00
CA HIS A 27 2.47 0.74 -0.26
C HIS A 27 3.83 1.22 -0.76
N THR A 28 4.62 0.29 -1.27
CA THR A 28 5.95 0.59 -1.82
C THR A 28 6.00 0.22 -3.29
N ILE A 29 6.39 1.18 -4.12
CA ILE A 29 6.76 0.97 -5.52
C ILE A 29 8.27 1.02 -5.66
N GLN A 30 8.79 0.38 -6.70
CA GLN A 30 10.20 0.46 -7.06
C GLN A 30 10.36 1.34 -8.30
N HIS A 31 11.34 2.23 -8.33
CA HIS A 31 11.57 3.12 -9.46
C HIS A 31 13.01 3.05 -9.97
N GLY A 32 13.26 3.67 -11.12
CA GLY A 32 14.58 3.68 -11.76
C GLY A 32 15.02 2.32 -12.31
N ALA A 33 16.32 2.15 -12.51
CA ALA A 33 16.89 0.91 -13.03
C ALA A 33 16.92 -0.19 -11.96
N GLY A 34 16.58 -1.42 -12.33
CA GLY A 34 16.68 -2.59 -11.46
C GLY A 34 15.77 -3.74 -11.89
N PRO A 35 15.86 -4.90 -11.21
CA PRO A 35 15.06 -6.07 -11.54
C PRO A 35 13.60 -5.96 -11.06
N GLY A 36 12.69 -6.58 -11.80
CA GLY A 36 11.26 -6.61 -11.46
C GLY A 36 10.49 -5.36 -11.90
N PRO A 37 9.23 -5.20 -11.46
CA PRO A 37 8.40 -4.07 -11.85
C PRO A 37 9.03 -2.72 -11.48
N ARG A 38 9.00 -1.76 -12.40
CA ARG A 38 9.56 -0.42 -12.22
C ARG A 38 8.60 0.65 -12.70
N TRP A 39 8.24 1.54 -11.77
CA TRP A 39 7.36 2.67 -12.04
C TRP A 39 8.18 3.88 -12.47
N ALA A 40 7.63 4.62 -13.43
CA ALA A 40 8.03 5.99 -13.67
C ALA A 40 7.53 6.86 -12.51
N TRP A 41 8.33 7.86 -12.13
CA TRP A 41 8.02 8.86 -11.13
C TRP A 41 8.34 10.25 -11.69
N ASN A 42 7.48 11.23 -11.44
CA ASN A 42 7.65 12.62 -11.87
C ASN A 42 8.73 13.39 -11.08
N GLY A 43 9.30 12.83 -10.03
CA GLY A 43 10.30 13.49 -9.18
C GLY A 43 9.71 14.42 -8.11
N ASP A 44 8.38 14.55 -8.04
CA ASP A 44 7.71 15.38 -7.03
C ASP A 44 7.44 14.54 -5.77
N VAL A 45 7.91 15.05 -4.63
CA VAL A 45 7.77 14.39 -3.33
C VAL A 45 6.48 14.80 -2.59
N GLU A 46 5.90 15.95 -2.92
CA GLU A 46 4.66 16.45 -2.31
C GLU A 46 3.43 16.02 -3.11
N ARG A 47 3.57 15.97 -4.44
CA ARG A 47 2.50 15.59 -5.39
C ARG A 47 3.01 14.50 -6.33
N PRO A 48 3.36 13.32 -5.80
CA PRO A 48 3.93 12.26 -6.62
C PRO A 48 2.93 11.77 -7.66
N THR A 49 3.45 11.41 -8.82
CA THR A 49 2.74 10.66 -9.85
C THR A 49 3.55 9.43 -10.19
N PHE A 50 2.89 8.27 -10.16
CA PHE A 50 3.49 6.99 -10.54
C PHE A 50 2.80 6.42 -11.79
N THR A 51 3.58 5.79 -12.66
CA THR A 51 3.05 5.12 -13.86
C THR A 51 3.77 3.80 -14.08
N PRO A 52 3.07 2.68 -14.31
CA PRO A 52 1.61 2.51 -14.45
C PRO A 52 0.87 2.51 -13.09
N SER A 53 -0.34 1.93 -13.03
CA SER A 53 -1.05 1.71 -11.76
C SER A 53 -0.22 0.87 -10.77
N VAL A 54 -0.54 1.01 -9.49
CA VAL A 54 0.03 0.25 -8.38
C VAL A 54 -0.95 -0.85 -8.00
N LEU A 55 -0.48 -2.10 -7.99
CA LEU A 55 -1.29 -3.26 -7.62
C LEU A 55 -0.63 -3.97 -6.43
N VAL A 56 -1.32 -3.96 -5.31
CA VAL A 56 -0.91 -4.60 -4.06
C VAL A 56 -1.87 -5.73 -3.75
N ARG A 57 -1.31 -6.88 -3.39
CA ARG A 57 -2.05 -8.08 -2.98
C ARG A 57 -1.44 -8.58 -1.68
N THR A 58 -2.29 -8.87 -0.71
CA THR A 58 -1.86 -9.37 0.61
C THR A 58 -2.62 -10.65 0.98
N GLY A 59 -2.02 -11.45 1.85
CA GLY A 59 -2.60 -12.72 2.29
C GLY A 59 -2.89 -13.68 1.13
N HIS A 60 -4.09 -14.24 1.09
CA HIS A 60 -4.49 -15.24 0.11
C HIS A 60 -4.63 -14.69 -1.31
N HIS A 61 -4.61 -13.36 -1.47
CA HIS A 61 -4.58 -12.75 -2.80
C HIS A 61 -3.18 -12.76 -3.41
N VAL A 62 -2.12 -13.02 -2.65
CA VAL A 62 -0.75 -13.12 -3.18
C VAL A 62 -0.68 -14.27 -4.17
N GLN A 63 -0.04 -14.01 -5.32
CA GLN A 63 0.14 -15.03 -6.35
C GLN A 63 0.99 -16.20 -5.81
N GLY A 64 0.50 -17.42 -6.00
CA GLY A 64 1.18 -18.63 -5.55
C GLY A 64 0.88 -19.02 -4.10
N TYR A 65 -0.10 -18.38 -3.46
CA TYR A 65 -0.62 -18.82 -2.17
C TYR A 65 -1.11 -20.28 -2.24
N ASP A 66 -0.66 -21.08 -1.28
CA ASP A 66 -0.82 -22.54 -1.23
C ASP A 66 -1.95 -23.00 -0.28
N GLY A 67 -2.69 -22.06 0.31
CA GLY A 67 -3.72 -22.35 1.30
C GLY A 67 -3.20 -22.46 2.74
N GLY A 68 -1.95 -22.08 3.02
CA GLY A 68 -1.43 -21.93 4.39
C GLY A 68 -2.11 -20.79 5.20
N GLY A 69 -1.61 -20.44 6.38
CA GLY A 69 -2.22 -19.36 7.20
C GLY A 69 -2.29 -18.00 6.48
N CYS A 70 -3.46 -17.34 6.52
CA CYS A 70 -3.69 -15.96 6.02
C CYS A 70 -3.80 -14.97 7.19
N TRP A 71 -3.76 -13.67 6.88
CA TRP A 71 -4.21 -12.64 7.81
C TRP A 71 -5.67 -12.85 8.27
N CYS A 72 -6.51 -13.51 7.47
CA CYS A 72 -7.86 -13.91 7.88
C CYS A 72 -7.84 -14.82 9.11
N ASP A 73 -7.01 -15.86 9.10
CA ASP A 73 -6.91 -16.83 10.19
C ASP A 73 -6.30 -16.17 11.42
N PHE A 74 -5.22 -15.41 11.22
CA PHE A 74 -4.56 -14.66 12.29
C PHE A 74 -5.51 -13.68 12.98
N ASN A 75 -6.25 -12.87 12.21
CA ASN A 75 -7.22 -11.93 12.77
C ASN A 75 -8.43 -12.63 13.40
N ALA A 76 -8.83 -13.80 12.89
CA ALA A 76 -9.87 -14.62 13.52
C ALA A 76 -9.41 -15.16 14.89
N GLU A 77 -8.15 -15.58 15.00
CA GLU A 77 -7.57 -16.03 16.28
C GLU A 77 -7.46 -14.89 17.31
N LEU A 78 -7.02 -13.71 16.90
CA LEU A 78 -6.98 -12.52 17.78
C LEU A 78 -8.38 -12.22 18.32
N LYS A 79 -9.39 -12.16 17.45
CA LYS A 79 -10.79 -11.96 17.85
C LYS A 79 -11.28 -13.05 18.80
N ALA A 80 -10.94 -14.31 18.55
CA ALA A 80 -11.32 -15.43 19.41
C ALA A 80 -10.70 -15.33 20.82
N LYS A 81 -9.55 -14.65 20.95
CA LYS A 81 -8.89 -14.34 22.22
C LYS A 81 -9.40 -13.04 22.87
N GLY A 82 -10.32 -12.32 22.23
CA GLY A 82 -10.81 -11.02 22.69
C GLY A 82 -9.84 -9.87 22.44
N GLU A 83 -8.89 -10.06 21.52
CA GLU A 83 -7.92 -9.04 21.10
C GLU A 83 -8.42 -8.32 19.84
N GLU A 84 -8.02 -7.06 19.68
CA GLU A 84 -8.29 -6.30 18.47
C GLU A 84 -7.53 -6.89 17.28
N PRO A 85 -8.15 -7.01 16.09
CA PRO A 85 -7.46 -7.44 14.88
C PRO A 85 -6.30 -6.50 14.54
N CYS A 86 -5.26 -7.02 13.89
CA CYS A 86 -4.24 -6.15 13.35
C CYS A 86 -4.77 -5.42 12.10
N ASP A 87 -4.11 -4.32 11.74
CA ASP A 87 -4.49 -3.54 10.57
C ASP A 87 -4.15 -4.22 9.23
N PHE A 88 -3.38 -5.31 9.26
CA PHE A 88 -3.08 -6.12 8.08
C PHE A 88 -4.25 -7.07 7.77
N ASN A 89 -4.84 -6.89 6.59
CA ASN A 89 -5.91 -7.74 6.08
C ASN A 89 -5.46 -8.47 4.80
N CYS A 90 -6.16 -9.54 4.43
CA CYS A 90 -6.03 -10.14 3.09
C CYS A 90 -6.85 -9.26 2.12
N GLU A 91 -6.17 -8.45 1.29
CA GLU A 91 -6.79 -7.44 0.42
C GLU A 91 -6.15 -7.39 -0.98
N VAL A 92 -6.90 -6.86 -1.95
CA VAL A 92 -6.41 -6.34 -3.22
C VAL A 92 -6.59 -4.82 -3.19
N CYS A 93 -5.51 -4.08 -3.44
CA CYS A 93 -5.57 -2.65 -3.73
C CYS A 93 -4.95 -2.39 -5.09
N HIS A 94 -5.76 -1.85 -5.99
CA HIS A 94 -5.34 -1.43 -7.31
C HIS A 94 -5.62 0.07 -7.47
N SER A 95 -4.59 0.87 -7.66
CA SER A 95 -4.74 2.32 -7.68
C SER A 95 -3.85 3.02 -8.69
N PHE A 96 -4.27 4.20 -9.12
CA PHE A 96 -3.39 5.20 -9.73
C PHE A 96 -3.00 6.23 -8.69
N VAL A 97 -1.73 6.60 -8.68
CA VAL A 97 -1.23 7.73 -7.88
C VAL A 97 -0.83 8.83 -8.84
N SER A 98 -1.52 9.96 -8.78
CA SER A 98 -1.29 11.08 -9.68
C SER A 98 -1.58 12.39 -8.97
N ASP A 99 -0.68 13.35 -9.11
CA ASP A 99 -0.84 14.72 -8.61
C ASP A 99 -1.22 14.81 -7.12
N GLY A 100 -0.61 13.95 -6.29
CA GLY A 100 -0.90 13.92 -4.86
C GLY A 100 -2.21 13.22 -4.48
N GLN A 101 -2.87 12.55 -5.41
CA GLN A 101 -4.13 11.82 -5.21
C GLN A 101 -3.95 10.32 -5.42
N ILE A 102 -4.71 9.52 -4.68
CA ILE A 102 -4.90 8.09 -4.94
C ILE A 102 -6.29 7.89 -5.55
N GLN A 103 -6.35 7.36 -6.77
CA GLN A 103 -7.56 6.86 -7.39
C GLN A 103 -7.60 5.34 -7.25
N TYR A 104 -8.54 4.81 -6.47
CA TYR A 104 -8.77 3.38 -6.34
C TYR A 104 -9.63 2.84 -7.47
N LEU A 105 -9.25 1.69 -8.01
CA LEU A 105 -9.98 0.99 -9.07
C LEU A 105 -11.07 0.08 -8.49
N GLY A 106 -11.97 -0.37 -9.35
CA GLY A 106 -13.15 -1.14 -8.96
C GLY A 106 -12.85 -2.58 -8.48
N ASP A 107 -11.63 -3.06 -8.71
CA ASP A 107 -11.14 -4.37 -8.26
C ASP A 107 -10.44 -4.32 -6.89
N CYS A 108 -10.45 -3.16 -6.21
CA CYS A 108 -10.08 -3.07 -4.80
C CYS A 108 -11.08 -3.84 -3.91
N THR A 109 -10.58 -4.52 -2.88
CA THR A 109 -11.43 -5.23 -1.89
C THR A 109 -11.68 -4.43 -0.62
N HIS A 110 -11.00 -3.29 -0.43
CA HIS A 110 -11.19 -2.40 0.70
C HIS A 110 -12.32 -1.38 0.48
N ALA A 111 -12.79 -0.73 1.55
CA ALA A 111 -13.95 0.16 1.54
C ALA A 111 -13.86 1.37 0.57
N LEU A 112 -12.64 1.81 0.23
CA LEU A 112 -12.41 2.93 -0.68
C LEU A 112 -12.41 2.56 -2.18
N ALA A 113 -12.82 1.35 -2.55
CA ALA A 113 -12.89 0.92 -3.95
C ALA A 113 -13.69 1.91 -4.82
N GLY A 114 -13.14 2.27 -5.99
CA GLY A 114 -13.75 3.24 -6.91
C GLY A 114 -13.72 4.70 -6.45
N GLN A 115 -13.10 5.02 -5.30
CA GLN A 115 -13.00 6.39 -4.79
C GLN A 115 -11.67 7.04 -5.16
N THR A 116 -11.63 8.37 -5.16
CA THR A 116 -10.39 9.14 -5.26
C THR A 116 -10.23 9.99 -4.01
N VAL A 117 -9.08 9.88 -3.35
CA VAL A 117 -8.77 10.56 -2.08
C VAL A 117 -7.37 11.18 -2.13
N PRO A 118 -7.10 12.25 -1.36
CA PRO A 118 -5.74 12.77 -1.22
C PRO A 118 -4.80 11.72 -0.64
N LEU A 119 -3.54 11.76 -1.08
CA LEU A 119 -2.46 11.08 -0.38
C LEU A 119 -2.41 11.60 1.05
N ALA A 120 -2.61 10.69 1.99
CA ALA A 120 -2.58 11.01 3.41
C ALA A 120 -1.13 11.05 3.91
N GLU A 121 -0.91 11.88 4.93
CA GLU A 121 0.33 11.85 5.69
C GLU A 121 0.48 10.50 6.39
N PHE A 122 1.71 10.08 6.64
CA PHE A 122 1.96 8.88 7.45
C PHE A 122 1.45 9.10 8.88
N PRO A 123 0.75 8.12 9.49
CA PRO A 123 0.28 8.26 10.87
C PRO A 123 1.45 8.47 11.84
N GLU A 124 1.23 9.25 12.90
CA GLU A 124 2.22 9.43 13.96
C GLU A 124 2.56 8.07 14.61
N GLY A 125 3.85 7.79 14.79
CA GLY A 125 4.33 6.51 15.31
C GLY A 125 4.30 5.35 14.32
N TRP A 126 3.97 5.61 13.05
CA TRP A 126 4.07 4.63 11.97
C TRP A 126 5.48 4.63 11.36
N GLY A 127 6.19 3.51 11.50
CA GLY A 127 7.60 3.36 11.12
C GLY A 127 8.52 3.27 12.34
N CYS A 128 9.57 2.44 12.25
CA CYS A 128 10.53 2.20 13.32
C CYS A 128 11.33 3.44 13.74
#